data_AF-A0A8T2TNG3-F1
#
_entry.id   AF-A0A8T2TNG3-F1
#
_cell.length_a   1.000
_cell.length_b   1.000
_cell.length_c   1.000
_cell.angle_alpha   90.00
_cell.angle_beta   90.00
_cell.angle_gamma   90.00
#
_symmetry.space_group_name_H-M   'P 1'
#
loop_
_entity.id
_entity.type
_entity.pdbx_description
1 polymer ?
#
loop_
_entity_poly.entity_id
_entity_poly.type
_entity_poly.pdbx_seq_one_letter_code
_entity_poly.pdbx_strand_id
1 'polypeptide(L)'
;KLTTLEKSKQQEPKREFIKRCIWCDSLDHGSKVCESFREERAKNVVQWIDGKIFSTDRGKPVPTNFGKGGMRSYFEASSSQMFYETSSFFLKLARGQDDETEKLWDNVLTSVSKVKLLV
;
A
#
# COMPACT_ATOMS: atom_id res chain seq x y z
N LYS A 1 -63.37 24.29 9.02
CA LYS A 1 -61.96 24.68 9.17
C LYS A 1 -61.11 23.45 8.88
N LEU A 2 -60.53 23.34 7.69
CA LEU A 2 -59.64 22.23 7.31
C LEU A 2 -58.26 22.84 7.15
N THR A 3 -57.36 22.52 8.08
CA THR A 3 -55.98 23.01 8.11
C THR A 3 -55.15 22.17 7.16
N THR A 4 -54.71 22.79 6.07
CA THR A 4 -53.74 22.24 5.12
C THR A 4 -52.46 21.85 5.88
N LEU A 5 -52.15 20.55 5.92
CA LEU A 5 -50.82 20.09 6.33
C LEU A 5 -49.85 20.35 5.18
N GLU A 6 -49.04 21.39 5.30
CA GLU A 6 -47.89 21.59 4.43
C GLU A 6 -46.85 20.51 4.72
N LYS A 7 -46.65 19.62 3.75
CA LYS A 7 -45.62 18.59 3.79
C LYS A 7 -44.29 19.25 3.43
N SER A 8 -43.51 19.64 4.43
CA SER A 8 -42.14 20.12 4.22
C SER A 8 -41.28 18.99 3.63
N LYS A 9 -40.74 19.23 2.43
CA LYS A 9 -39.71 18.36 1.83
C LYS A 9 -38.43 18.52 2.66
N GLN A 10 -38.25 17.69 3.68
CA GLN A 10 -36.96 17.51 4.33
C GLN A 10 -35.99 16.94 3.29
N GLN A 11 -35.05 17.76 2.82
CA GLN A 11 -33.89 17.27 2.06
C GLN A 11 -33.05 16.43 3.01
N GLU A 12 -32.85 15.15 2.68
CA GLU A 12 -31.86 14.32 3.36
C GLU A 12 -30.49 15.03 3.35
N PRO A 13 -29.74 15.04 4.46
CA PRO A 13 -28.39 15.57 4.47
C PRO A 13 -27.58 14.79 3.44
N LYS A 14 -27.04 15.48 2.43
CA LYS A 14 -26.12 14.90 1.46
C LYS A 14 -24.98 14.26 2.26
N ARG A 15 -24.94 12.92 2.32
CA ARG A 15 -23.79 12.22 2.91
C ARG A 15 -22.59 12.65 2.10
N GLU A 16 -21.71 13.47 2.67
CA GLU A 16 -20.45 13.80 2.04
C GLU A 16 -19.74 12.50 1.75
N PHE A 17 -19.62 12.16 0.47
CA PHE A 17 -18.87 10.99 0.05
C PHE A 17 -17.40 11.27 0.37
N ILE A 18 -16.95 10.80 1.53
CA ILE A 18 -15.56 10.95 1.95
C ILE A 18 -14.70 10.20 0.93
N LYS A 19 -13.99 10.94 0.08
CA LYS A 19 -13.13 10.39 -0.96
C LYS A 19 -11.86 9.85 -0.32
N ARG A 20 -11.92 8.59 0.07
CA ARG A 20 -10.79 7.81 0.57
C ARG A 20 -9.79 7.51 -0.54
N CYS A 21 -8.50 7.67 -0.25
CA CYS A 21 -7.43 7.24 -1.13
C CYS A 21 -7.39 5.71 -1.22
N ILE A 22 -7.48 5.13 -2.41
CA ILE A 22 -7.42 3.67 -2.60
C ILE A 22 -6.02 3.09 -2.36
N TRP A 23 -4.98 3.93 -2.52
CA TRP A 23 -3.60 3.51 -2.34
C TRP A 23 -3.21 3.40 -0.87
N CYS A 24 -3.34 4.48 -0.10
CA CYS A 24 -2.88 4.54 1.29
C CYS A 24 -4.01 4.59 2.32
N ASP A 25 -5.29 4.45 1.91
CA ASP A 25 -6.47 4.41 2.80
C ASP A 25 -6.73 5.69 3.61
N SER A 26 -5.95 6.75 3.39
CA SER A 26 -6.13 8.08 4.01
C SER A 26 -7.43 8.74 3.54
N LEU A 27 -8.04 9.50 4.44
CA LEU A 27 -9.20 10.36 4.17
C LEU A 27 -8.77 11.81 3.88
N ASP A 28 -7.50 12.15 4.09
CA ASP A 28 -6.98 13.52 4.01
C ASP A 28 -6.78 13.98 2.55
N HIS A 29 -6.62 13.02 1.64
CA HIS A 29 -6.42 13.28 0.23
C HIS A 29 -7.08 12.22 -0.65
N GLY A 30 -7.38 12.60 -1.90
CA GLY A 30 -7.90 11.66 -2.89
C GLY A 30 -6.78 10.91 -3.62
N SER A 31 -7.14 9.76 -4.22
CA SER A 31 -6.20 8.89 -4.95
C SER A 31 -5.40 9.58 -6.07
N LYS A 32 -5.90 10.70 -6.63
CA LYS A 32 -5.24 11.43 -7.73
C LYS A 32 -3.99 12.21 -7.30
N VAL A 33 -3.93 12.65 -6.04
CA VAL A 33 -2.85 13.49 -5.51
C VAL A 33 -2.00 12.75 -4.47
N CYS A 34 -2.17 11.44 -4.36
CA CYS A 34 -1.41 10.62 -3.43
C CYS A 34 0.05 10.51 -3.91
N GLU A 35 0.98 11.12 -3.17
CA GLU A 35 2.40 11.16 -3.53
C GLU A 35 3.02 9.76 -3.57
N SER A 36 2.84 8.95 -2.52
CA SER A 36 3.33 7.57 -2.51
C SER A 36 2.80 6.74 -3.68
N PHE A 37 1.55 6.97 -4.11
CA PHE A 37 1.04 6.29 -5.30
C PHE A 37 1.76 6.74 -6.58
N ARG A 38 2.06 8.04 -6.69
CA ARG A 38 2.80 8.62 -7.82
C ARG A 38 4.22 8.07 -7.89
N GLU A 39 4.90 7.97 -6.76
CA GLU A 39 6.24 7.37 -6.66
C GLU A 39 6.24 5.91 -7.13
N GLU A 40 5.29 5.11 -6.66
CA GLU A 40 5.23 3.67 -7.02
C GLU A 40 4.87 3.47 -8.49
N ARG A 41 4.05 4.37 -9.04
CA ARG A 41 3.77 4.42 -10.47
C ARG A 41 5.02 4.82 -11.28
N ALA A 42 5.81 5.78 -10.81
CA ALA A 42 7.06 6.18 -11.44
C ALA A 42 8.13 5.07 -11.42
N LYS A 43 8.14 4.25 -10.37
CA LYS A 43 8.97 3.03 -10.27
C LYS A 43 8.49 1.89 -11.18
N ASN A 44 7.38 2.06 -11.90
CA ASN A 44 6.71 1.03 -12.71
C ASN A 44 6.32 -0.23 -11.90
N VAL A 45 6.15 -0.12 -10.58
CA VAL A 45 5.71 -1.24 -9.74
C VAL A 45 4.20 -1.44 -9.86
N VAL A 46 3.47 -0.34 -10.05
CA VAL A 46 2.00 -0.34 -10.11
C VAL A 46 1.48 0.39 -11.34
N GLN A 47 0.33 -0.06 -11.84
CA GLN A 47 -0.41 0.57 -12.92
C GLN A 47 -1.85 0.87 -12.51
N TRP A 48 -2.36 2.03 -12.91
CA TRP A 48 -3.78 2.37 -12.76
C TRP A 48 -4.49 2.14 -14.07
N ILE A 49 -5.44 1.21 -14.10
CA ILE A 49 -6.24 0.88 -15.28
C ILE A 49 -7.70 0.74 -14.83
N ASP A 50 -8.61 1.50 -15.46
CA ASP A 50 -10.06 1.43 -15.23
C ASP A 50 -10.50 1.45 -13.76
N GLY A 51 -9.85 2.30 -12.95
CA GLY A 51 -10.20 2.46 -11.53
C GLY A 51 -9.65 1.37 -10.61
N LYS A 52 -8.83 0.45 -11.15
CA LYS A 52 -8.14 -0.61 -10.42
C LYS A 52 -6.65 -0.42 -10.49
N ILE A 53 -5.96 -0.90 -9.45
CA ILE A 53 -4.50 -0.93 -9.42
C ILE A 53 -4.04 -2.34 -9.76
N PHE A 54 -3.07 -2.42 -10.66
CA PHE A 54 -2.44 -3.65 -11.11
C PHE A 54 -0.99 -3.65 -10.68
N SER A 55 -0.50 -4.83 -10.30
CA SER A 55 0.92 -5.06 -10.04
C SER A 55 1.62 -5.37 -11.37
N THR A 56 2.67 -4.63 -11.72
CA THR A 56 3.36 -4.81 -13.02
C THR A 56 4.07 -6.16 -13.13
N ASP A 57 4.60 -6.68 -12.01
CA ASP A 57 5.30 -7.96 -11.96
C ASP A 57 4.38 -9.17 -12.22
N ARG A 58 3.17 -9.14 -11.68
CA ARG A 58 2.21 -10.25 -11.70
C ARG A 58 1.14 -10.08 -12.77
N GLY A 59 1.01 -8.87 -13.35
CA GLY A 59 -0.05 -8.52 -14.30
C GLY A 59 -1.48 -8.65 -13.74
N LYS A 60 -1.60 -8.82 -12.41
CA LYS A 60 -2.87 -9.10 -11.75
C LYS A 60 -3.40 -7.86 -11.04
N PRO A 61 -4.74 -7.67 -11.02
CA PRO A 61 -5.35 -6.62 -10.22
C PRO A 61 -5.10 -6.92 -8.74
N VAL A 62 -4.71 -5.88 -8.01
CA VAL A 62 -4.46 -5.94 -6.58
C VAL A 62 -5.80 -5.93 -5.85
N PRO A 63 -6.02 -6.83 -4.87
CA PRO A 63 -7.26 -6.83 -4.10
C PRO A 63 -7.42 -5.53 -3.32
N THR A 64 -8.63 -4.98 -3.31
CA THR A 64 -9.00 -3.83 -2.47
C THR A 64 -9.03 -4.23 -0.99
N ASN A 65 -8.26 -3.54 -0.16
CA ASN A 65 -8.07 -3.79 1.27
C ASN A 65 -8.27 -2.50 2.12
N PHE A 66 -9.32 -1.74 1.82
CA PHE A 66 -9.71 -0.58 2.61
C PHE A 66 -9.87 -0.92 4.10
N GLY A 67 -9.50 0.01 4.98
CA GLY A 67 -9.44 -0.18 6.43
C GLY A 67 -8.21 -0.94 6.93
N LYS A 68 -7.30 -1.35 6.03
CA LYS A 68 -6.07 -2.09 6.35
C LYS A 68 -4.82 -1.42 5.77
N GLY A 69 -4.84 -0.09 5.64
CA GLY A 69 -3.74 0.69 5.07
C GLY A 69 -3.75 0.79 3.54
N GLY A 70 -4.79 0.25 2.90
CA GLY A 70 -5.00 0.40 1.46
C GLY A 70 -4.03 -0.45 0.66
N MET A 71 -4.08 -0.31 -0.67
CA MET A 71 -3.32 -1.20 -1.56
C MET A 71 -1.81 -1.12 -1.34
N ARG A 72 -1.29 -0.02 -0.82
CA ARG A 72 0.11 0.14 -0.42
C ARG A 72 0.59 -1.00 0.49
N SER A 73 -0.23 -1.37 1.48
CA SER A 73 0.08 -2.45 2.43
C SER A 73 0.29 -3.80 1.74
N TYR A 74 -0.39 -4.07 0.61
CA TYR A 74 -0.18 -5.29 -0.19
C TYR A 74 1.24 -5.36 -0.78
N PHE A 75 1.74 -4.23 -1.28
CA PHE A 75 3.07 -4.14 -1.89
C PHE A 75 4.18 -4.16 -0.85
N GLU A 76 3.98 -3.49 0.29
CA GLU A 76 4.93 -3.53 1.41
C GLU A 76 5.04 -4.93 2.01
N ALA A 77 3.91 -5.64 2.18
CA ALA A 77 3.90 -7.02 2.66
C ALA A 77 4.56 -7.98 1.67
N SER A 78 4.25 -7.87 0.37
CA SER A 78 4.84 -8.71 -0.67
C SER A 78 6.35 -8.51 -0.77
N SER A 79 6.81 -7.26 -0.70
CA SER A 79 8.23 -6.92 -0.72
C SER A 79 8.93 -7.47 0.52
N SER A 80 8.34 -7.28 1.70
CA SER A 80 8.88 -7.80 2.97
C SER A 80 9.02 -9.33 2.95
N GLN A 81 8.03 -10.04 2.42
CA GLN A 81 8.09 -11.49 2.28
C GLN A 81 9.20 -11.93 1.31
N MET A 82 9.32 -11.27 0.16
CA MET A 82 10.38 -11.55 -0.81
C MET A 82 11.78 -11.30 -0.20
N PHE A 83 11.96 -10.22 0.54
CA PHE A 83 13.21 -9.94 1.26
C PHE A 83 13.52 -11.02 2.30
N TYR A 84 12.51 -11.44 3.09
CA TYR A 84 12.67 -12.50 4.08
C TYR A 84 13.08 -13.84 3.44
N GLU A 85 12.37 -14.26 2.39
CA GLU A 85 12.66 -15.52 1.67
C GLU A 85 14.05 -15.51 1.05
N THR A 86 14.39 -14.40 0.37
CA THR A 86 15.71 -14.20 -0.26
C THR A 86 16.82 -14.23 0.79
N SER A 87 16.66 -13.49 1.89
CA SER A 87 17.63 -13.46 2.99
C SER A 87 17.77 -14.84 3.66
N SER A 88 16.66 -15.57 3.85
CA SER A 88 16.67 -16.92 4.40
C SER A 88 17.39 -17.92 3.48
N PHE A 89 17.23 -17.78 2.17
CA PHE A 89 17.96 -18.59 1.19
C PHE A 89 19.47 -18.35 1.29
N PHE A 90 19.92 -17.08 1.26
CA PHE A 90 21.33 -16.75 1.41
C PHE A 90 21.89 -17.20 2.77
N LEU A 91 21.12 -17.09 3.85
CA LEU A 91 21.47 -17.64 5.16
C LEU A 91 21.74 -19.14 5.11
N LYS A 92 20.90 -19.91 4.42
CA LYS A 92 21.09 -21.37 4.29
C LYS A 92 22.35 -21.71 3.50
N LEU A 93 22.71 -20.88 2.51
CA LEU A 93 23.98 -21.02 1.78
C LEU A 93 25.19 -20.64 2.62
N ALA A 94 25.06 -19.61 3.47
CA ALA A 94 26.16 -19.11 4.30
C ALA A 94 26.47 -19.98 5.53
N ARG A 95 25.58 -20.90 5.92
CA ARG A 95 25.83 -21.82 7.04
C ARG A 95 26.98 -22.77 6.71
N GLY A 96 28.17 -22.46 7.26
CA GLY A 96 29.38 -23.26 7.13
C GLY A 96 30.62 -22.47 6.69
N GLN A 97 30.48 -21.18 6.37
CA GLN A 97 31.61 -20.28 6.07
C GLN A 97 31.84 -19.31 7.24
N ASP A 98 33.12 -19.05 7.49
CA ASP A 98 33.79 -18.30 8.56
C ASP A 98 33.29 -16.87 8.87
N ASP A 99 34.09 -16.11 9.66
CA ASP A 99 33.88 -14.73 10.16
C ASP A 99 33.38 -13.71 9.11
N GLU A 100 33.55 -13.99 7.81
CA GLU A 100 33.02 -13.14 6.74
C GLU A 100 31.48 -13.10 6.72
N THR A 101 30.83 -14.12 7.27
CA THR A 101 29.37 -14.19 7.38
C THR A 101 28.77 -13.18 8.37
N GLU A 102 29.48 -12.79 9.44
CA GLU A 102 29.03 -11.70 10.34
C GLU A 102 29.03 -10.33 9.66
N LYS A 103 30.03 -10.04 8.83
CA LYS A 103 30.05 -8.80 8.04
C LYS A 103 28.93 -8.77 6.99
N LEU A 104 28.57 -9.93 6.45
CA LEU A 104 27.39 -10.05 5.58
C LEU A 104 26.11 -9.73 6.36
N TRP A 105 25.98 -10.15 7.62
CA TRP A 105 24.82 -9.81 8.46
C TRP A 105 24.68 -8.31 8.71
N ASP A 106 25.77 -7.63 9.06
CA ASP A 106 25.76 -6.17 9.25
C ASP A 106 25.31 -5.44 7.98
N ASN A 107 25.77 -5.90 6.81
CA ASN A 107 25.40 -5.30 5.54
C ASN A 107 23.94 -5.56 5.16
N VAL A 108 23.43 -6.77 5.37
CA VAL A 108 22.03 -7.11 5.11
C VAL A 108 21.09 -6.36 6.05
N LEU A 109 21.36 -6.38 7.35
CA LEU A 109 20.55 -5.68 8.35
C LEU A 109 20.59 -4.15 8.15
N THR A 110 21.74 -3.59 7.80
CA THR A 110 21.88 -2.16 7.45
C THR A 110 21.11 -1.81 6.17
N SER A 111 21.10 -2.69 5.18
CA SER A 111 20.36 -2.44 3.93
C SER A 111 18.85 -2.51 4.16
N VAL A 112 18.38 -3.49 4.94
CA VAL A 112 16.97 -3.64 5.30
C VAL A 112 16.51 -2.49 6.22
N SER A 113 17.33 -2.04 7.16
CA SER A 113 16.99 -0.91 8.03
C SER A 113 16.91 0.41 7.25
N LYS A 114 17.78 0.64 6.26
CA LYS A 114 17.68 1.80 5.36
C LYS A 114 16.38 1.83 4.55
N VAL A 115 15.87 0.67 4.13
CA VAL A 115 14.56 0.56 3.48
C VAL A 115 13.42 0.85 4.46
N LYS A 116 13.57 0.46 5.72
CA LYS A 116 12.58 0.65 6.79
C LYS A 116 12.54 2.08 7.37
N LEU A 117 13.61 2.87 7.19
CA LEU A 117 13.76 4.24 7.69
C LEU A 117 13.31 5.32 6.69
N LEU A 118 12.81 4.95 5.50
CA LEU A 118 12.11 5.84 4.58
C LEU A 118 10.60 5.85 4.85
N VAL A 119 10.22 6.04 6.12
CA VAL A 119 8.84 6.24 6.59
C VAL A 119 8.67 7.68 7.03
#